data_AF-A0A132B2K1-F1
#
_entry.id   AF-A0A132B2K1-F1
#
_cell.length_a   1.000
_cell.length_b   1.000
_cell.length_c   1.000
_cell.angle_alpha   90.00
_cell.angle_beta   90.00
_cell.angle_gamma   90.00
#
_symmetry.space_group_name_H-M   'P 1'
#
loop_
_entity.id
_entity.type
_entity.pdbx_description
1 polymer ?
#
loop_
_entity_poly.entity_id
_entity_poly.type
_entity_poly.pdbx_seq_one_letter_code
_entity_poly.pdbx_strand_id
1 'polypeptide(L)'
;MAISEGKSLLFILPCILPNARVTILVLPLVSLRGDLLRRVRELGIDHLVWAPGEQQDAPLVFVTVEAACTEQFRTYAHKLAATQDLGRIVFDEAHLTI
;
A
#
# COMPACT_ATOMS: atom_id res chain seq x y z
N MET A 1 -9.39 14.08 -8.26
CA MET A 1 -8.47 13.82 -9.38
C MET A 1 -8.41 12.30 -9.55
N ALA A 2 -8.83 11.75 -10.68
CA ALA A 2 -8.96 10.30 -10.86
C ALA A 2 -7.59 9.64 -11.04
N ILE A 3 -7.39 8.44 -10.48
CA ILE A 3 -6.23 7.60 -10.85
C ILE A 3 -6.40 7.23 -12.31
N SER A 4 -5.45 7.62 -13.16
CA SER A 4 -5.40 7.09 -14.51
C SER A 4 -5.20 5.58 -14.44
N GLU A 5 -5.92 4.81 -15.25
CA GLU A 5 -5.92 3.34 -15.18
C GLU A 5 -4.51 2.73 -15.25
N GLY A 6 -3.59 3.36 -15.99
CA GLY A 6 -2.20 2.97 -16.07
C GLY A 6 -1.42 3.09 -14.75
N LYS A 7 -1.71 4.11 -13.92
CA LYS A 7 -1.11 4.22 -12.58
C LYS A 7 -1.62 3.11 -11.67
N SER A 8 -2.93 2.84 -11.67
CA SER A 8 -3.51 1.73 -10.90
C SER A 8 -2.84 0.38 -11.19
N LEU A 9 -2.65 0.09 -12.47
CA LEU A 9 -2.09 -1.18 -12.91
C LEU A 9 -0.63 -1.35 -12.44
N LEU A 10 0.16 -0.29 -12.39
CA LEU A 10 1.59 -0.33 -12.02
C LEU A 10 1.82 -0.87 -10.60
N PHE A 11 0.94 -0.58 -9.65
CA PHE A 11 1.09 -1.09 -8.28
C PHE A 11 0.28 -2.37 -8.01
N ILE A 12 -0.80 -2.61 -8.76
CA ILE A 12 -1.63 -3.82 -8.65
C ILE A 12 -0.93 -5.04 -9.25
N LEU A 13 -0.39 -4.92 -10.46
CA LEU A 13 0.16 -6.04 -11.22
C LEU A 13 1.20 -6.84 -10.42
N PRO A 14 2.17 -6.22 -9.72
CA PRO A 14 3.17 -7.00 -9.04
C PRO A 14 2.71 -7.51 -7.66
N CYS A 15 1.45 -7.30 -7.26
CA CYS A 15 0.82 -7.96 -6.10
C CYS A 15 0.18 -9.32 -6.46
N ILE A 16 -0.13 -9.54 -7.75
CA ILE A 16 -0.79 -10.77 -8.22
C ILE A 16 0.20 -11.79 -8.81
N LEU A 17 1.51 -11.51 -8.78
CA LEU A 17 2.53 -12.42 -9.26
C LEU A 17 2.78 -13.56 -8.26
N PRO A 18 3.18 -14.76 -8.72
CA PRO A 18 3.61 -15.83 -7.83
C PRO A 18 4.75 -15.37 -6.92
N ASN A 19 4.68 -15.71 -5.63
CA ASN A 19 5.64 -15.28 -4.61
C ASN A 19 5.74 -13.74 -4.46
N ALA A 20 4.65 -13.02 -4.76
CA ALA A 20 4.59 -11.59 -4.51
C ALA A 20 4.84 -11.31 -3.03
N ARG A 21 5.87 -10.50 -2.79
CA ARG A 21 6.18 -9.91 -1.50
C ARG A 21 5.23 -8.74 -1.20
N VAL A 22 5.13 -8.37 0.06
CA VAL A 22 4.26 -7.29 0.52
C VAL A 22 4.58 -5.99 -0.21
N THR A 23 3.52 -5.38 -0.73
CA THR A 23 3.55 -4.06 -1.38
C THR A 23 2.84 -3.07 -0.49
N ILE A 24 3.58 -2.07 -0.02
CA ILE A 24 3.02 -0.97 0.75
C ILE A 24 2.70 0.17 -0.22
N LEU A 25 1.45 0.61 -0.25
CA LEU A 25 1.01 1.80 -0.98
C LEU A 25 0.69 2.93 0.02
N VAL A 26 1.50 3.99 -0.02
CA VAL A 26 1.33 5.20 0.77
C VAL A 26 0.45 6.18 0.01
N LEU A 27 -0.68 6.60 0.59
CA LEU A 27 -1.71 7.42 -0.04
C LEU A 27 -2.00 8.71 0.75
N PRO A 28 -2.24 9.86 0.10
CA PRO A 28 -2.83 11.03 0.76
C PRO A 28 -4.30 10.76 1.16
N LEU A 29 -4.73 11.27 2.32
CA LEU A 29 -5.97 10.87 3.00
C LEU A 29 -7.27 11.02 2.18
N VAL A 30 -7.33 11.97 1.24
CA VAL A 30 -8.63 12.59 0.85
C VAL A 30 -9.18 12.21 -0.52
N SER A 31 -8.41 11.76 -1.51
CA SER A 31 -8.95 11.70 -2.90
C SER A 31 -8.96 10.35 -3.59
N LEU A 32 -8.19 9.36 -3.10
CA LEU A 32 -7.85 8.21 -3.94
C LEU A 32 -8.03 6.85 -3.28
N ARG A 33 -8.25 6.82 -1.97
CA ARG A 33 -8.49 5.58 -1.22
C ARG A 33 -9.77 4.88 -1.67
N GLY A 34 -10.85 5.62 -1.93
CA GLY A 34 -12.16 5.05 -2.29
C GLY A 34 -12.16 4.26 -3.61
N ASP A 35 -11.73 4.91 -4.69
CA ASP A 35 -11.71 4.30 -6.03
C ASP A 35 -10.70 3.16 -6.14
N LEU A 36 -9.53 3.32 -5.52
CA LEU A 36 -8.48 2.30 -5.55
C LEU A 36 -8.89 1.07 -4.75
N LEU A 37 -9.39 1.24 -3.52
CA LEU A 37 -9.90 0.13 -2.72
C LEU A 37 -11.06 -0.57 -3.43
N ARG A 38 -11.94 0.17 -4.10
CA ARG A 38 -13.02 -0.42 -4.90
C ARG A 38 -12.45 -1.32 -6.00
N ARG A 39 -11.48 -0.84 -6.79
CA ARG A 39 -10.84 -1.62 -7.86
C ARG A 39 -10.13 -2.87 -7.33
N VAL A 40 -9.38 -2.74 -6.24
CA VAL A 40 -8.65 -3.86 -5.62
C VAL A 40 -9.61 -4.93 -5.11
N ARG A 41 -10.77 -4.52 -4.54
CA ARG A 41 -11.85 -5.45 -4.19
C ARG A 41 -12.48 -6.12 -5.40
N GLU A 42 -12.77 -5.36 -6.47
CA GLU A 42 -13.33 -5.90 -7.72
C GLU A 42 -12.42 -6.94 -8.38
N LEU A 43 -11.10 -6.79 -8.21
CA LEU A 43 -10.09 -7.72 -8.70
C LEU A 43 -9.83 -8.90 -7.76
N GLY A 44 -10.48 -8.96 -6.59
CA GLY A 44 -10.29 -10.04 -5.62
C GLY A 44 -8.90 -10.09 -4.98
N ILE A 45 -8.20 -8.95 -4.95
CA ILE A 45 -6.84 -8.86 -4.39
C ILE A 45 -6.94 -8.74 -2.87
N ASP A 46 -6.27 -9.66 -2.19
CA ASP A 46 -6.14 -9.61 -0.74
C ASP A 46 -5.35 -8.35 -0.33
N HIS A 47 -5.96 -7.56 0.55
CA HIS A 47 -5.44 -6.27 0.93
C HIS A 47 -5.81 -5.89 2.36
N LEU A 48 -4.95 -5.07 2.94
CA LEU A 48 -5.09 -4.54 4.28
C LEU A 48 -5.03 -3.02 4.22
N VAL A 49 -5.89 -2.32 4.97
CA VAL A 49 -5.65 -0.92 5.28
C VAL A 49 -5.02 -0.84 6.65
N TRP A 50 -3.73 -0.55 6.67
CA TRP A 50 -2.93 -0.53 7.87
C TRP A 50 -3.25 0.69 8.74
N ALA A 51 -3.33 0.46 10.04
CA ALA A 51 -3.46 1.48 11.07
C ALA A 51 -2.61 1.08 12.29
N PRO A 52 -2.27 2.03 13.19
CA PRO A 52 -1.55 1.72 14.42
C PRO A 52 -2.20 0.58 15.21
N GLY A 53 -1.40 -0.41 15.60
CA GLY A 53 -1.85 -1.62 16.30
C GLY A 53 -2.17 -2.81 15.39
N GLU A 54 -2.18 -2.61 14.06
CA GLU A 54 -2.35 -3.70 13.11
C GLU A 54 -1.16 -4.67 13.13
N GLN A 55 -1.46 -5.96 13.20
CA GLN A 55 -0.47 -7.04 13.28
C GLN A 55 -0.51 -7.97 12.08
N GLN A 56 -1.59 -7.94 11.30
CA GLN A 56 -1.73 -8.75 10.10
C GLN A 56 -0.86 -8.19 8.96
N ASP A 57 -0.53 -9.07 8.03
CA ASP A 57 0.12 -8.73 6.78
C ASP A 57 -0.80 -9.15 5.63
N ALA A 58 -0.73 -8.40 4.52
CA ALA A 58 -1.41 -8.74 3.27
C ALA A 58 -0.47 -8.48 2.09
N PRO A 59 -0.67 -9.13 0.92
CA PRO A 59 0.14 -8.87 -0.27
C PRO A 59 0.12 -7.38 -0.71
N LEU A 60 -0.98 -6.68 -0.44
CA LEU A 60 -1.13 -5.26 -0.66
C LEU A 60 -1.58 -4.54 0.62
N VAL A 61 -0.78 -3.57 1.07
CA VAL A 61 -1.03 -2.81 2.30
C VAL A 61 -1.20 -1.34 1.95
N PHE A 62 -2.36 -0.78 2.26
CA PHE A 62 -2.60 0.66 2.18
C PHE A 62 -2.24 1.34 3.48
N VAL A 63 -1.50 2.43 3.40
CA VAL A 63 -1.20 3.28 4.54
C VAL A 63 -1.39 4.75 4.14
N THR A 64 -1.88 5.58 5.04
CA THR A 64 -1.95 7.02 4.77
C THR A 64 -0.58 7.66 4.99
N VAL A 65 -0.30 8.80 4.35
CA VAL A 65 0.95 9.54 4.59
C VAL A 65 1.16 9.86 6.08
N GLU A 66 0.10 10.21 6.80
CA GLU A 66 0.16 10.50 8.24
C GLU A 66 0.50 9.26 9.07
N ALA A 67 -0.14 8.12 8.75
CA ALA A 67 0.13 6.85 9.42
C ALA A 67 1.55 6.33 9.10
N ALA A 68 2.03 6.54 7.87
CA ALA A 68 3.36 6.14 7.43
C ALA A 68 4.49 6.90 8.18
N CYS A 69 4.20 8.08 8.71
CA CYS A 69 5.13 8.87 9.51
C CYS A 69 5.24 8.40 10.97
N THR A 70 4.45 7.41 11.40
CA THR A 70 4.47 6.91 12.79
C THR A 70 5.60 5.91 13.05
N GLU A 71 6.12 5.88 14.28
CA GLU A 71 7.13 4.88 14.68
C GLU A 71 6.59 3.45 14.62
N GLN A 72 5.29 3.26 14.87
CA GLN A 72 4.62 1.97 14.77
C GLN A 72 4.64 1.45 13.33
N PHE A 73 4.38 2.31 12.35
CA PHE A 73 4.48 1.95 10.95
C PHE A 73 5.93 1.64 10.57
N ARG A 74 6.88 2.43 11.06
CA ARG A 74 8.30 2.18 10.82
C ARG A 74 8.74 0.81 11.33
N THR A 75 8.27 0.44 12.53
CA THR A 75 8.50 -0.89 13.12
C THR A 75 7.88 -1.99 12.26
N TYR A 76 6.64 -1.79 11.80
CA TYR A 76 5.97 -2.71 10.88
C TYR A 76 6.74 -2.92 9.57
N ALA A 77 7.16 -1.84 8.91
CA ALA A 77 7.92 -1.91 7.66
C ALA A 77 9.30 -2.55 7.87
N HIS A 78 9.97 -2.27 8.99
CA HIS A 78 11.24 -2.90 9.35
C HIS A 78 11.08 -4.40 9.62
N LYS A 79 9.99 -4.84 10.25
CA LYS A 79 9.67 -6.28 10.42
C LYS A 79 9.65 -6.97 9.06
N LEU A 80 8.86 -6.45 8.11
CA LEU A 80 8.76 -7.00 6.76
C LEU A 80 10.09 -6.99 6.00
N ALA A 81 10.89 -5.93 6.16
CA ALA A 81 12.21 -5.86 5.54
C ALA A 81 13.17 -6.90 6.13
N ALA A 82 13.18 -7.07 7.45
CA ALA A 82 14.03 -8.02 8.15
C ALA A 82 13.70 -9.49 7.82
N THR A 83 12.42 -9.79 7.57
CA THR A 83 11.97 -11.13 7.15
C THR A 83 12.07 -11.36 5.64
N GLN A 84 12.55 -10.37 4.88
CA GLN A 84 12.58 -10.37 3.41
C GLN A 84 11.19 -10.47 2.75
N ASP A 85 10.11 -10.18 3.49
CA ASP A 85 8.74 -10.17 2.99
C ASP A 85 8.34 -8.82 2.39
N LEU A 86 9.12 -7.76 2.62
CA LEU A 86 8.91 -6.48 1.96
C LEU A 86 9.41 -6.54 0.50
N GLY A 87 8.51 -6.30 -0.45
CA GLY A 87 8.83 -6.23 -1.87
C GLY A 87 9.11 -4.81 -2.33
N ARG A 88 8.21 -3.88 -1.99
CA ARG A 88 8.32 -2.47 -2.40
C ARG A 88 7.43 -1.56 -1.56
N ILE A 89 7.79 -0.28 -1.55
CA ILE A 89 6.97 0.82 -1.04
C ILE A 89 6.71 1.76 -2.21
N VAL A 90 5.43 2.04 -2.47
CA VAL A 90 4.97 2.92 -3.54
C VAL A 90 4.34 4.14 -2.89
N PHE A 91 4.78 5.33 -3.30
CA PHE A 91 4.20 6.59 -2.88
C PHE A 91 3.29 7.10 -4.00
N ASP A 92 2.00 7.17 -3.71
CA ASP A 92 1.07 7.84 -4.60
C ASP A 92 1.13 9.34 -4.36
N GLU A 93 1.05 10.10 -5.45
CA GLU A 93 1.21 11.56 -5.45
C GLU A 93 2.51 12.06 -4.81
N ALA A 94 3.65 11.45 -5.18
CA ALA A 94 4.99 11.86 -4.74
C ALA A 94 5.35 13.34 -5.01
N HIS A 95 4.57 14.05 -5.85
CA HIS A 95 4.71 15.49 -6.09
C HIS A 95 4.14 16.36 -4.94
N LEU A 96 3.42 15.77 -3.98
CA LEU A 96 2.94 16.42 -2.75
C LEU A 96 3.95 16.32 -1.61
N THR A 97 5.11 15.70 -1.85
CA THR A 97 6.19 15.61 -0.86
C THR A 97 6.90 16.96 -0.80
N ILE A 98 6.76 17.66 0.33
CA ILE A 98 7.46 18.90 0.66
C ILE A 98 8.78 18.55 1.36
#